data_AF-A0A6G0MME4-F1
#
_entry.id   AF-A0A6G0MME4-F1
#
_cell.length_a   1.000
_cell.length_b   1.000
_cell.length_c   1.000
_cell.angle_alpha   90.00
_cell.angle_beta   90.00
_cell.angle_gamma   90.00
#
_symmetry.space_group_name_H-M   'P 1'
#
loop_
_entity.id
_entity.type
_entity.pdbx_description
1 polymer ?
#
loop_
_entity_poly.entity_id
_entity_poly.type
_entity_poly.pdbx_seq_one_letter_code
_entity_poly.pdbx_strand_id
1 'polypeptide(L)'
;MVECNLPFSFPENATVRKHVSIPPIYTETSLKYVRLVCREVEKDVAQALPAKYGVVFDDCTFKSEQFVGVFAVFEHDNRAETVLLAMAPLVDDEVEDRTAESHVAFLSTILGFFNRTTNDIIFVVGDNCSTNGKVSKLLGVTLVGCASHRLNLAVTVFMGKHEHELEKVQLLMRKLRTLNAAAKLRKYTSLRPALRQDTRWSSTFKMVARFFELQEFLEADDGLCELLPSRREVKKLDTLLKQLKDFESASQMLQHQDGVTLSDVRDIFDELIATYPGVSSHLAADADIVKNPEFEDACVAALRSGPEELTAKQRRLLEPFAVRTSGTDAGDILPKKMSFADRAMKKRKLARKQQATFPAVKFIPPTSNCVERLFSRAKHTLSHHRHGILPVNLEAVLFLKENRRFWSASTVVKVVNSDLQ
;
A
#
# COMPACT_ATOMS: atom_id res chain seq x y z
N MET A 1 -17.24 -6.65 -18.71
CA MET A 1 -15.93 -7.34 -18.77
C MET A 1 -14.99 -6.90 -17.66
N VAL A 2 -14.72 -5.58 -17.53
CA VAL A 2 -13.82 -5.03 -16.50
C VAL A 2 -14.36 -5.26 -15.08
N GLU A 3 -15.55 -4.76 -14.75
CA GLU A 3 -16.11 -4.83 -13.39
C GLU A 3 -16.28 -6.27 -12.88
N CYS A 4 -16.85 -7.16 -13.70
CA CYS A 4 -17.18 -8.53 -13.31
C CYS A 4 -16.05 -9.57 -13.55
N ASN A 5 -14.82 -9.17 -13.89
CA ASN A 5 -13.72 -10.10 -14.21
C ASN A 5 -13.99 -11.08 -15.37
N LEU A 6 -14.97 -10.82 -16.24
CA LEU A 6 -15.33 -11.72 -17.35
C LEU A 6 -14.26 -11.69 -18.45
N PRO A 7 -13.85 -12.84 -19.02
CA PRO A 7 -12.91 -12.87 -20.15
C PRO A 7 -13.35 -11.97 -21.30
N PHE A 8 -12.41 -11.44 -22.09
CA PHE A 8 -12.74 -10.60 -23.26
C PHE A 8 -13.49 -11.38 -24.35
N SER A 9 -13.29 -12.69 -24.41
CA SER A 9 -14.03 -13.62 -25.27
C SER A 9 -15.41 -13.99 -24.71
N PHE A 10 -15.83 -13.46 -23.56
CA PHE A 10 -17.14 -13.77 -22.96
C PHE A 10 -18.32 -13.50 -23.92
N PRO A 11 -18.36 -12.37 -24.66
CA PRO A 11 -19.43 -12.12 -25.64
C PRO A 11 -19.41 -13.10 -26.83
N GLU A 12 -18.28 -13.73 -27.11
CA GLU A 12 -18.11 -14.71 -28.20
C GLU A 12 -18.48 -16.14 -27.79
N ASN A 13 -18.69 -16.40 -26.50
CA ASN A 13 -19.01 -17.74 -26.02
C ASN A 13 -20.40 -18.16 -26.53
N ALA A 14 -20.46 -19.32 -27.22
CA ALA A 14 -21.70 -19.80 -27.84
C ALA A 14 -22.83 -20.03 -26.82
N THR A 15 -22.52 -20.44 -25.60
CA THR A 15 -23.50 -20.62 -24.52
C THR A 15 -24.01 -19.27 -24.03
N VAL A 16 -23.12 -18.27 -23.87
CA VAL A 16 -23.49 -16.91 -23.48
C VAL A 16 -24.39 -16.27 -24.53
N ARG A 17 -24.05 -16.39 -25.83
CA ARG A 17 -24.88 -15.87 -26.93
C ARG A 17 -26.29 -16.43 -26.97
N LYS A 18 -26.49 -17.68 -26.51
CA LYS A 18 -27.84 -18.29 -26.43
C LYS A 18 -28.71 -17.68 -25.34
N HIS A 19 -28.12 -17.09 -24.31
CA HIS A 19 -28.81 -16.66 -23.09
C HIS A 19 -28.78 -15.14 -22.87
N VAL A 20 -28.02 -14.40 -23.69
CA VAL A 20 -27.78 -12.98 -23.50
C VAL A 20 -28.01 -12.23 -24.81
N SER A 21 -28.88 -11.20 -24.76
CA SER A 21 -29.19 -10.34 -25.92
C SER A 21 -28.20 -9.19 -26.04
N ILE A 22 -26.93 -9.49 -26.29
CA ILE A 22 -25.88 -8.49 -26.57
C ILE A 22 -25.50 -8.59 -28.06
N PRO A 23 -25.41 -7.47 -28.81
CA PRO A 23 -24.93 -7.48 -30.19
C PRO A 23 -23.55 -8.16 -30.31
N PRO A 24 -23.25 -8.86 -31.43
CA PRO A 24 -21.96 -9.51 -31.60
C PRO A 24 -20.81 -8.50 -31.47
N ILE A 25 -19.91 -8.73 -30.52
CA ILE A 25 -18.67 -7.97 -30.37
C ILE A 25 -17.51 -8.94 -30.26
N TYR A 26 -16.47 -8.68 -31.04
CA TYR A 26 -15.26 -9.50 -31.02
C TYR A 26 -14.31 -9.06 -29.89
N THR A 27 -13.44 -9.98 -29.50
CA THR A 27 -12.43 -9.82 -28.46
C THR A 27 -11.50 -8.65 -28.79
N GLU A 28 -11.06 -8.54 -30.04
CA GLU A 28 -10.20 -7.46 -30.51
C GLU A 28 -10.89 -6.09 -30.40
N THR A 29 -12.16 -6.01 -30.79
CA THR A 29 -12.96 -4.78 -30.67
C THR A 29 -13.16 -4.40 -29.20
N SER A 30 -13.40 -5.39 -28.33
CA SER A 30 -13.51 -5.18 -26.88
C SER A 30 -12.21 -4.63 -26.28
N LEU A 31 -11.07 -5.20 -26.68
CA LEU A 31 -9.75 -4.74 -26.25
C LEU A 31 -9.44 -3.32 -26.76
N LYS A 32 -9.80 -3.01 -28.01
CA LYS A 32 -9.69 -1.66 -28.59
C LYS A 32 -10.42 -0.64 -27.73
N TYR A 33 -11.70 -0.87 -27.43
CA TYR A 33 -12.46 0.08 -26.61
C TYR A 33 -11.95 0.20 -25.18
N VAL A 34 -11.50 -0.89 -24.56
CA VAL A 34 -10.87 -0.83 -23.24
C VAL A 34 -9.64 0.08 -23.24
N ARG A 35 -8.76 -0.04 -24.24
CA ARG A 35 -7.58 0.82 -24.39
C ARG A 35 -7.95 2.28 -24.65
N LEU A 36 -8.98 2.53 -25.47
CA LEU A 36 -9.46 3.89 -25.72
C LEU A 36 -10.07 4.54 -24.46
N VAL A 37 -10.79 3.77 -23.65
CA VAL A 37 -11.28 4.24 -22.34
C VAL A 37 -10.12 4.52 -21.39
N CYS A 38 -9.06 3.69 -21.37
CA CYS A 38 -7.84 3.99 -20.60
C CYS A 38 -7.26 5.35 -21.01
N ARG A 39 -7.14 5.64 -22.31
CA ARG A 39 -6.62 6.93 -22.80
C ARG A 39 -7.46 8.12 -22.36
N GLU A 40 -8.79 7.99 -22.31
CA GLU A 40 -9.64 9.06 -21.77
C GLU A 40 -9.44 9.23 -20.26
N VAL A 41 -9.36 8.13 -19.52
CA VAL A 41 -9.09 8.16 -18.08
C VAL A 41 -7.70 8.73 -17.77
N GLU A 42 -6.68 8.42 -18.59
CA GLU A 42 -5.34 8.98 -18.47
C GLU A 42 -5.36 10.51 -18.57
N LYS A 43 -6.17 11.08 -19.47
CA LYS A 43 -6.35 12.54 -19.60
C LYS A 43 -7.00 13.13 -18.35
N ASP A 44 -8.05 12.49 -17.83
CA ASP A 44 -8.76 12.97 -16.64
C ASP A 44 -7.86 12.87 -15.39
N VAL A 45 -7.07 11.80 -15.27
CA VAL A 45 -6.04 11.65 -14.23
C VAL A 45 -4.96 12.73 -14.36
N ALA A 46 -4.45 12.99 -15.58
CA ALA A 46 -3.44 14.02 -15.82
C ALA A 46 -3.93 15.42 -15.43
N GLN A 47 -5.22 15.70 -15.58
CA GLN A 47 -5.85 16.95 -15.14
C GLN A 47 -6.03 17.00 -13.62
N ALA A 48 -6.34 15.88 -12.98
CA ALA A 48 -6.53 15.80 -11.53
C ALA A 48 -5.20 15.84 -10.75
N LEU A 49 -4.09 15.40 -11.34
CA LEU A 49 -2.78 15.44 -10.69
C LEU A 49 -2.34 16.88 -10.41
N PRO A 50 -2.03 17.25 -9.15
CA PRO A 50 -1.50 18.56 -8.84
C PRO A 50 -0.07 18.73 -9.38
N ALA A 51 0.46 19.96 -9.26
CA ALA A 51 1.83 20.27 -9.67
C ALA A 51 2.89 19.52 -8.85
N LYS A 52 2.58 19.15 -7.60
CA LYS A 52 3.44 18.36 -6.71
C LYS A 52 2.62 17.29 -6.02
N TYR A 53 3.12 16.06 -6.03
CA TYR A 53 2.46 14.90 -5.43
C TYR A 53 3.51 13.89 -4.92
N GLY A 54 3.08 12.95 -4.09
CA GLY A 54 3.90 11.81 -3.71
C GLY A 54 3.62 10.59 -4.58
N VAL A 55 4.55 9.63 -4.56
CA VAL A 55 4.36 8.35 -5.25
C VAL A 55 4.45 7.21 -4.25
N VAL A 56 3.49 6.30 -4.29
CA VAL A 56 3.59 5.00 -3.62
C VAL A 56 3.92 3.98 -4.69
N PHE A 57 5.00 3.24 -4.53
CA PHE A 57 5.34 2.17 -5.45
C PHE A 57 5.88 0.96 -4.71
N ASP A 58 5.67 -0.19 -5.34
CA ASP A 58 6.20 -1.46 -4.88
C ASP A 58 6.30 -2.42 -6.07
N ASP A 59 7.09 -3.47 -5.91
CA ASP A 59 7.26 -4.50 -6.92
C ASP A 59 6.59 -5.81 -6.51
N CYS A 60 6.17 -6.58 -7.50
CA CYS A 60 5.72 -7.95 -7.28
C CYS A 60 6.04 -8.84 -8.47
N THR A 61 6.02 -10.15 -8.23
CA THR A 61 6.25 -11.14 -9.27
C THR A 61 4.96 -11.91 -9.58
N PHE A 62 4.60 -11.98 -10.87
CA PHE A 62 3.55 -12.84 -11.41
C PHE A 62 4.12 -13.73 -12.49
N LYS A 63 3.99 -15.06 -12.35
CA LYS A 63 4.34 -16.03 -13.42
C LYS A 63 5.70 -15.76 -14.09
N SER A 64 6.70 -15.39 -13.29
CA SER A 64 8.08 -15.06 -13.70
C SER A 64 8.30 -13.67 -14.29
N GLU A 65 7.27 -12.83 -14.40
CA GLU A 65 7.39 -11.40 -14.73
C GLU A 65 7.36 -10.55 -13.46
N GLN A 66 8.18 -9.50 -13.43
CA GLN A 66 8.21 -8.53 -12.33
C GLN A 66 7.42 -7.28 -12.74
N PHE A 67 6.36 -6.99 -12.01
CA PHE A 67 5.51 -5.82 -12.19
C PHE A 67 5.82 -4.78 -11.13
N VAL A 68 5.77 -3.51 -11.52
CA VAL A 68 5.81 -2.38 -10.60
C VAL A 68 4.43 -1.72 -10.60
N GLY A 69 3.83 -1.62 -9.41
CA GLY A 69 2.62 -0.85 -9.21
C GLY A 69 2.98 0.56 -8.76
N VAL A 70 2.42 1.58 -9.41
CA VAL A 70 2.73 2.98 -9.12
C VAL A 70 1.43 3.76 -8.89
N PHE A 71 1.28 4.33 -7.71
CA PHE A 71 0.19 5.25 -7.40
C PHE A 71 0.72 6.66 -7.18
N ALA A 72 0.00 7.67 -7.67
CA ALA A 72 0.14 9.03 -7.19
C ALA A 72 -0.69 9.23 -5.91
N VAL A 73 -0.15 10.00 -4.97
CA VAL A 73 -0.83 10.37 -3.72
C VAL A 73 -0.75 11.88 -3.50
N PHE A 74 -1.89 12.50 -3.25
CA PHE A 74 -1.99 13.95 -3.04
C PHE A 74 -3.22 14.32 -2.22
N GLU A 75 -3.28 15.57 -1.76
CA GLU A 75 -4.48 16.10 -1.09
C GLU A 75 -5.57 16.43 -2.13
N HIS A 76 -6.79 15.95 -1.89
CA HIS A 76 -8.00 16.43 -2.56
C HIS A 76 -9.17 16.45 -1.57
N ASP A 77 -9.92 17.55 -1.50
CA ASP A 77 -11.07 17.71 -0.60
C ASP A 77 -10.81 17.31 0.87
N ASN A 78 -9.65 17.72 1.40
CA ASN A 78 -9.17 17.36 2.74
C ASN A 78 -9.01 15.86 2.99
N ARG A 79 -8.82 15.05 1.93
CA ARG A 79 -8.53 13.62 2.00
C ARG A 79 -7.27 13.28 1.22
N ALA A 80 -6.63 12.16 1.61
CA ALA A 80 -5.56 11.58 0.83
C ALA A 80 -6.16 10.91 -0.40
N GLU A 81 -5.92 11.48 -1.56
CA GLU A 81 -6.33 10.94 -2.84
C GLU A 81 -5.24 10.03 -3.38
N THR A 82 -5.59 8.79 -3.71
CA THR A 82 -4.67 7.81 -4.29
C THR A 82 -5.16 7.41 -5.69
N VAL A 83 -4.31 7.53 -6.71
CA VAL A 83 -4.64 7.28 -8.12
C VAL A 83 -3.63 6.31 -8.72
N LEU A 84 -4.09 5.23 -9.36
CA LEU A 84 -3.18 4.29 -10.04
C LEU A 84 -2.65 4.96 -11.30
N LEU A 85 -1.33 5.04 -11.44
CA LEU A 85 -0.68 5.54 -12.65
C LEU A 85 -0.31 4.39 -13.60
N ALA A 86 0.26 3.31 -13.06
CA ALA A 86 0.67 2.16 -13.85
C ALA A 86 0.72 0.87 -13.02
N MET A 87 0.54 -0.24 -13.73
CA MET A 87 0.90 -1.56 -13.23
C MET A 87 1.46 -2.36 -14.40
N ALA A 88 2.75 -2.15 -14.67
CA ALA A 88 3.41 -2.67 -15.85
C ALA A 88 4.66 -3.48 -15.47
N PRO A 89 5.09 -4.41 -16.33
CA PRO A 89 6.36 -5.09 -16.14
C PRO A 89 7.52 -4.07 -16.15
N LEU A 90 8.48 -4.23 -15.25
CA LEU A 90 9.70 -3.42 -15.21
C LEU A 90 10.73 -3.90 -16.24
N VAL A 91 10.78 -5.22 -16.40
CA VAL A 91 11.64 -5.94 -17.34
C VAL A 91 10.79 -6.29 -18.54
N ASP A 92 11.19 -5.84 -19.72
CA ASP A 92 10.62 -6.22 -21.01
C ASP A 92 11.72 -6.80 -21.91
N ASP A 93 11.42 -7.00 -23.20
CA ASP A 93 12.37 -7.57 -24.16
C ASP A 93 13.65 -6.70 -24.32
N GLU A 94 13.68 -5.45 -23.82
CA GLU A 94 14.80 -4.51 -23.94
C GLU A 94 15.50 -4.16 -22.61
N VAL A 95 14.87 -4.43 -21.45
CA VAL A 95 15.41 -4.10 -20.12
C VAL A 95 15.55 -5.35 -19.25
N GLU A 96 16.77 -5.81 -18.99
CA GLU A 96 17.03 -7.03 -18.20
C GLU A 96 17.31 -6.80 -16.70
N ASP A 97 17.58 -5.55 -16.28
CA ASP A 97 18.06 -5.25 -14.93
C ASP A 97 16.97 -4.66 -14.00
N ARG A 98 17.15 -4.91 -12.69
CA ARG A 98 16.18 -4.53 -11.63
C ARG A 98 16.72 -3.41 -10.76
N THR A 99 17.54 -2.54 -11.37
CA THR A 99 18.30 -1.54 -10.64
C THR A 99 17.41 -0.37 -10.26
N ALA A 100 17.86 0.45 -9.31
CA ALA A 100 17.14 1.67 -8.95
C ALA A 100 17.07 2.65 -10.15
N GLU A 101 18.08 2.62 -11.01
CA GLU A 101 18.14 3.37 -12.26
C GLU A 101 17.01 2.97 -13.21
N SER A 102 16.75 1.67 -13.40
CA SER A 102 15.64 1.17 -14.22
C SER A 102 14.29 1.58 -13.65
N HIS A 103 14.12 1.59 -12.33
CA HIS A 103 12.90 2.09 -11.68
C HIS A 103 12.69 3.58 -11.93
N VAL A 104 13.74 4.41 -11.89
CA VAL A 104 13.64 5.85 -12.19
C VAL A 104 13.32 6.10 -13.66
N ALA A 105 13.92 5.32 -14.58
CA ALA A 105 13.61 5.39 -16.00
C ALA A 105 12.15 4.99 -16.25
N PHE A 106 11.69 3.89 -15.65
CA PHE A 106 10.31 3.44 -15.69
C PHE A 106 9.34 4.52 -15.20
N LEU A 107 9.58 5.11 -14.02
CA LEU A 107 8.78 6.22 -13.50
C LEU A 107 8.76 7.40 -14.49
N SER A 108 9.90 7.77 -15.07
CA SER A 108 9.96 8.86 -16.06
C SER A 108 9.08 8.59 -17.28
N THR A 109 9.10 7.37 -17.80
CA THR A 109 8.25 6.95 -18.94
C THR A 109 6.77 7.02 -18.57
N ILE A 110 6.38 6.43 -17.44
CA ILE A 110 4.98 6.41 -17.00
C ILE A 110 4.43 7.83 -16.78
N LEU A 111 5.21 8.71 -16.14
CA LEU A 111 4.80 10.09 -15.91
C LEU A 111 4.63 10.89 -17.20
N GLY A 112 5.36 10.53 -18.26
CA GLY A 112 5.21 11.11 -19.59
C GLY A 112 3.79 10.99 -20.16
N PHE A 113 3.09 9.87 -19.91
CA PHE A 113 1.69 9.68 -20.34
C PHE A 113 0.72 10.68 -19.68
N PHE A 114 1.09 11.24 -18.52
CA PHE A 114 0.28 12.19 -17.76
C PHE A 114 0.78 13.64 -17.90
N ASN A 115 1.72 13.92 -18.82
CA ASN A 115 2.39 15.22 -18.94
C ASN A 115 3.01 15.66 -17.60
N ARG A 116 3.70 14.73 -16.93
CA ARG A 116 4.41 14.95 -15.67
C ARG A 116 5.85 14.48 -15.79
N THR A 117 6.68 14.92 -14.86
CA THR A 117 8.09 14.53 -14.76
C THR A 117 8.43 14.09 -13.35
N THR A 118 9.57 13.41 -13.18
CA THR A 118 10.09 13.03 -11.86
C THR A 118 10.31 14.23 -10.93
N ASN A 119 10.52 15.44 -11.47
CA ASN A 119 10.62 16.67 -10.67
C ASN A 119 9.31 17.04 -9.96
N ASP A 120 8.17 16.47 -10.35
CA ASP A 120 6.86 16.73 -9.74
C ASP A 120 6.62 15.85 -8.50
N ILE A 121 7.48 14.85 -8.28
CA ILE A 121 7.46 14.01 -7.10
C ILE A 121 8.13 14.76 -5.94
N ILE A 122 7.48 14.80 -4.77
CA ILE A 122 8.03 15.42 -3.55
C ILE A 122 8.41 14.42 -2.45
N PHE A 123 7.87 13.19 -2.53
CA PHE A 123 8.25 12.07 -1.68
C PHE A 123 7.90 10.75 -2.36
N VAL A 124 8.54 9.67 -1.91
CA VAL A 124 8.17 8.31 -2.29
C VAL A 124 7.84 7.47 -1.06
N VAL A 125 6.93 6.51 -1.23
CA VAL A 125 6.54 5.55 -0.20
C VAL A 125 6.69 4.15 -0.80
N GLY A 126 7.30 3.26 -0.04
CA GLY A 126 7.56 1.89 -0.47
C GLY A 126 8.09 1.07 0.69
N ASP A 127 8.40 -0.20 0.44
CA ASP A 127 9.11 -0.99 1.44
C ASP A 127 10.50 -0.39 1.75
N ASN A 128 11.11 -0.84 2.85
CA ASN A 128 12.38 -0.29 3.32
C ASN A 128 13.60 -0.91 2.64
N CYS A 129 13.43 -1.55 1.47
CA CYS A 129 14.52 -2.22 0.78
C CYS A 129 15.59 -1.23 0.28
N SER A 130 16.79 -1.75 0.02
CA SER A 130 17.91 -0.94 -0.47
C SER A 130 17.64 -0.31 -1.83
N THR A 131 16.89 -0.99 -2.71
CA THR A 131 16.51 -0.49 -4.04
C THR A 131 15.64 0.76 -3.91
N ASN A 132 14.58 0.73 -3.11
CA ASN A 132 13.69 1.87 -2.89
C ASN A 132 14.42 3.05 -2.24
N GLY A 133 15.32 2.76 -1.29
CA GLY A 133 16.20 3.78 -0.70
C GLY A 133 17.21 4.37 -1.69
N LYS A 134 17.57 3.66 -2.77
CA LYS A 134 18.42 4.19 -3.85
C LYS A 134 17.59 4.97 -4.88
N VAL A 135 16.36 4.52 -5.19
CA VAL A 135 15.41 5.26 -6.04
C VAL A 135 15.15 6.65 -5.47
N SER A 136 14.85 6.76 -4.17
CA SER A 136 14.61 8.07 -3.54
C SER A 136 15.82 9.01 -3.63
N LYS A 137 17.04 8.49 -3.46
CA LYS A 137 18.28 9.24 -3.64
C LYS A 137 18.48 9.72 -5.07
N LEU A 138 18.20 8.87 -6.06
CA LEU A 138 18.31 9.24 -7.48
C LEU A 138 17.28 10.30 -7.88
N LEU A 139 16.07 10.25 -7.31
CA LEU A 139 15.03 11.26 -7.50
C LEU A 139 15.26 12.54 -6.69
N GLY A 140 16.16 12.52 -5.69
CA GLY A 140 16.42 13.66 -4.80
C GLY A 140 15.27 13.94 -3.81
N VAL A 141 14.45 12.93 -3.49
CA VAL A 141 13.28 13.05 -2.59
C VAL A 141 13.41 12.12 -1.39
N THR A 142 12.55 12.29 -0.38
CA THR A 142 12.53 11.44 0.81
C THR A 142 11.77 10.14 0.57
N LEU A 143 12.26 9.05 1.18
CA LEU A 143 11.53 7.78 1.27
C LEU A 143 10.84 7.66 2.61
N VAL A 144 9.54 7.41 2.58
CA VAL A 144 8.74 7.01 3.73
C VAL A 144 8.63 5.49 3.70
N GLY A 145 9.28 4.83 4.65
CA GLY A 145 9.29 3.38 4.73
C GLY A 145 7.94 2.82 5.16
N CYS A 146 7.50 1.73 4.53
CA CYS A 146 6.23 1.08 4.84
C CYS A 146 6.19 0.57 6.29
N ALA A 147 5.31 1.16 7.11
CA ALA A 147 5.11 0.74 8.49
C ALA A 147 4.63 -0.72 8.59
N SER A 148 3.77 -1.18 7.67
CA SER A 148 3.32 -2.58 7.65
C SER A 148 4.48 -3.55 7.37
N HIS A 149 5.43 -3.17 6.53
CA HIS A 149 6.64 -3.96 6.28
C HIS A 149 7.55 -4.01 7.52
N ARG A 150 7.79 -2.86 8.17
CA ARG A 150 8.57 -2.78 9.43
C ARG A 150 7.95 -3.66 10.52
N LEU A 151 6.62 -3.59 10.68
CA LEU A 151 5.88 -4.44 11.62
C LEU A 151 6.02 -5.92 11.27
N ASN A 152 5.93 -6.29 9.99
CA ASN A 152 6.11 -7.67 9.57
C ASN A 152 7.49 -8.23 9.95
N LEU A 153 8.56 -7.47 9.71
CA LEU A 153 9.92 -7.86 10.10
C LEU A 153 10.09 -7.95 11.61
N ALA A 154 9.59 -6.96 12.36
CA ALA A 154 9.63 -6.93 13.81
C ALA A 154 8.98 -8.19 14.43
N VAL A 155 7.77 -8.54 13.97
CA VAL A 155 7.04 -9.71 14.49
C VAL A 155 7.72 -11.01 14.09
N THR A 156 8.33 -11.06 12.91
CA THR A 156 9.10 -12.23 12.46
C THR A 156 10.28 -12.50 13.40
N VAL A 157 11.04 -11.46 13.75
CA VAL A 157 12.12 -11.56 14.75
C VAL A 157 11.58 -11.96 16.12
N PHE A 158 10.47 -11.35 16.56
CA PHE A 158 9.82 -11.67 17.83
C PHE A 158 9.42 -13.15 17.94
N MET A 159 8.89 -13.74 16.87
CA MET A 159 8.46 -15.13 16.84
C MET A 159 9.62 -16.13 16.82
N GLY A 160 10.84 -15.72 16.47
CA GLY A 160 12.01 -16.61 16.37
C GLY A 160 12.29 -17.42 17.65
N LYS A 161 11.98 -16.86 18.83
CA LYS A 161 12.11 -17.56 20.12
C LYS A 161 11.11 -18.71 20.34
N HIS A 162 10.09 -18.81 19.48
CA HIS A 162 9.02 -19.81 19.53
C HIS A 162 9.05 -20.76 18.32
N GLU A 163 10.13 -20.74 17.52
CA GLU A 163 10.18 -21.45 16.25
C GLU A 163 9.99 -22.97 16.41
N HIS A 164 10.51 -23.54 17.50
CA HIS A 164 10.30 -24.96 17.82
C HIS A 164 8.81 -25.30 17.98
N GLU A 165 8.07 -24.54 18.79
CA GLU A 165 6.64 -24.76 18.99
C GLU A 165 5.84 -24.51 17.70
N LEU A 166 6.23 -23.48 16.94
CA LEU A 166 5.58 -23.13 15.68
C LEU A 166 5.77 -24.20 14.60
N GLU A 167 6.97 -24.77 14.46
CA GLU A 167 7.22 -25.85 13.50
C GLU A 167 6.45 -27.11 13.88
N LYS A 168 6.33 -27.43 15.18
CA LYS A 168 5.52 -28.55 15.64
C LYS A 168 4.04 -28.39 15.25
N VAL A 169 3.47 -27.19 15.41
CA VAL A 169 2.11 -26.89 14.95
C VAL A 169 2.02 -26.96 13.42
N GLN A 170 3.01 -26.47 12.67
CA GLN A 170 3.04 -26.56 11.21
C GLN A 170 3.03 -28.03 10.73
N LEU A 171 3.81 -28.91 11.35
CA LEU A 171 3.83 -30.34 11.05
C LEU A 171 2.48 -31.01 11.35
N LEU A 172 1.87 -30.70 12.49
CA LEU A 172 0.53 -31.15 12.84
C LEU A 172 -0.49 -30.68 11.78
N MET A 173 -0.47 -29.41 11.41
CA MET A 173 -1.39 -28.86 10.41
C MET A 173 -1.18 -29.50 9.03
N ARG A 174 0.06 -29.79 8.63
CA ARG A 174 0.35 -30.56 7.40
C ARG A 174 -0.24 -31.96 7.45
N LYS A 175 -0.10 -32.67 8.57
CA LYS A 175 -0.70 -34.01 8.76
C LYS A 175 -2.22 -33.97 8.65
N LEU A 176 -2.86 -32.99 9.31
CA LEU A 176 -4.31 -32.81 9.26
C LEU A 176 -4.85 -32.48 7.86
N ARG A 177 -4.02 -31.96 6.96
CA ARG A 177 -4.38 -31.71 5.55
C ARG A 177 -4.32 -32.95 4.65
N THR A 178 -3.75 -34.06 5.12
CA THR A 178 -3.75 -35.32 4.35
C THR A 178 -5.16 -35.84 4.17
N LEU A 179 -5.45 -36.53 3.05
CA LEU A 179 -6.81 -36.93 2.67
C LEU A 179 -7.55 -37.68 3.80
N ASN A 180 -6.88 -38.64 4.43
CA ASN A 180 -7.47 -39.46 5.48
C ASN A 180 -7.70 -38.67 6.77
N ALA A 181 -6.71 -37.89 7.22
CA ALA A 181 -6.86 -37.07 8.43
C ALA A 181 -7.91 -35.98 8.25
N ALA A 182 -7.93 -35.32 7.08
CA ALA A 182 -8.94 -34.33 6.74
C ALA A 182 -10.34 -34.95 6.66
N ALA A 183 -10.48 -36.17 6.12
CA ALA A 183 -11.76 -36.88 6.09
C ALA A 183 -12.25 -37.23 7.50
N LYS A 184 -11.36 -37.64 8.40
CA LYS A 184 -11.69 -37.87 9.82
C LYS A 184 -12.11 -36.56 10.50
N LEU A 185 -11.32 -35.48 10.36
CA LEU A 185 -11.59 -34.19 11.00
C LEU A 185 -12.94 -33.60 10.57
N ARG A 186 -13.31 -33.76 9.29
CA ARG A 186 -14.62 -33.32 8.76
C ARG A 186 -15.84 -33.99 9.40
N LYS A 187 -15.66 -35.12 10.12
CA LYS A 187 -16.75 -35.75 10.89
C LYS A 187 -17.11 -34.95 12.15
N TYR A 188 -16.18 -34.14 12.65
CA TYR A 188 -16.33 -33.42 13.91
C TYR A 188 -16.47 -31.90 13.72
N THR A 189 -15.83 -31.34 12.68
CA THR A 189 -15.86 -29.90 12.42
C THR A 189 -15.75 -29.56 10.94
N SER A 190 -16.33 -28.42 10.54
CA SER A 190 -16.15 -27.84 9.21
C SER A 190 -14.83 -27.05 9.07
N LEU A 191 -14.13 -26.80 10.17
CA LEU A 191 -12.86 -26.08 10.18
C LEU A 191 -11.78 -26.85 9.41
N ARG A 192 -10.90 -26.11 8.73
CA ARG A 192 -9.78 -26.68 7.96
C ARG A 192 -8.44 -26.29 8.56
N PRO A 193 -7.43 -27.15 8.54
CA PRO A 193 -6.09 -26.77 9.01
C PRO A 193 -5.54 -25.60 8.20
N ALA A 194 -4.85 -24.67 8.86
CA ALA A 194 -4.17 -23.54 8.25
C ALA A 194 -2.66 -23.78 8.29
N LEU A 195 -1.95 -23.46 7.21
CA LEU A 195 -0.49 -23.51 7.19
C LEU A 195 0.08 -22.11 7.29
N ARG A 196 1.20 -21.95 8.02
CA ARG A 196 2.00 -20.74 7.92
C ARG A 196 2.76 -20.70 6.58
N GLN A 197 2.98 -19.48 6.11
CA GLN A 197 3.84 -19.08 5.02
C GLN A 197 4.99 -18.27 5.61
N ASP A 198 6.22 -18.67 5.33
CA ASP A 198 7.40 -18.14 6.03
C ASP A 198 7.58 -16.63 5.83
N THR A 199 7.10 -16.09 4.72
CA THR A 199 7.24 -14.67 4.37
C THR A 199 6.23 -13.73 5.05
N ARG A 200 5.19 -14.25 5.74
CA ARG A 200 4.10 -13.43 6.30
C ARG A 200 3.70 -13.89 7.69
N TRP A 201 4.03 -13.10 8.70
CA TRP A 201 3.75 -13.44 10.11
C TRP A 201 2.24 -13.66 10.39
N SER A 202 1.35 -12.96 9.68
CA SER A 202 -0.10 -13.09 9.85
C SER A 202 -0.63 -14.49 9.50
N SER A 203 0.08 -15.24 8.66
CA SER A 203 -0.23 -16.64 8.39
C SER A 203 0.11 -17.54 9.58
N THR A 204 1.19 -17.24 10.30
CA THR A 204 1.56 -17.90 11.56
C THR A 204 0.52 -17.61 12.65
N PHE A 205 0.08 -16.36 12.79
CA PHE A 205 -1.02 -16.00 13.68
C PHE A 205 -2.28 -16.83 13.39
N LYS A 206 -2.71 -16.89 12.12
CA LYS A 206 -3.87 -17.69 11.69
C LYS A 206 -3.68 -19.18 11.97
N MET A 207 -2.48 -19.71 11.77
CA MET A 207 -2.16 -21.11 12.07
C MET A 207 -2.29 -21.42 13.56
N VAL A 208 -1.72 -20.59 14.43
CA VAL A 208 -1.78 -20.80 15.88
C VAL A 208 -3.21 -20.62 16.38
N ALA A 209 -3.95 -19.61 15.91
CA ALA A 209 -5.36 -19.45 16.23
C ALA A 209 -6.17 -20.68 15.80
N ARG A 210 -5.96 -21.17 14.58
CA ARG A 210 -6.61 -22.38 14.05
C ARG A 210 -6.24 -23.63 14.84
N PHE A 211 -5.04 -23.72 15.41
CA PHE A 211 -4.66 -24.82 16.28
C PHE A 211 -5.56 -24.88 17.52
N PHE A 212 -5.76 -23.76 18.20
CA PHE A 212 -6.64 -23.71 19.37
C PHE A 212 -8.11 -23.98 19.03
N GLU A 213 -8.59 -23.54 17.87
CA GLU A 213 -9.95 -23.87 17.39
C GLU A 213 -10.12 -25.36 17.07
N LEU A 214 -9.05 -26.04 16.67
CA LEU A 214 -9.10 -27.46 16.33
C LEU A 214 -8.84 -28.38 17.52
N GLN A 215 -8.22 -27.86 18.59
CA GLN A 215 -7.62 -28.64 19.67
C GLN A 215 -8.57 -29.69 20.28
N GLU A 216 -9.82 -29.32 20.53
CA GLU A 216 -10.83 -30.21 21.12
C GLU A 216 -11.19 -31.42 20.23
N PHE A 217 -10.91 -31.36 18.93
CA PHE A 217 -11.21 -32.42 17.97
C PHE A 217 -10.02 -33.35 17.69
N LEU A 218 -8.84 -33.08 18.26
CA LEU A 218 -7.59 -33.78 17.94
C LEU A 218 -7.31 -35.00 18.84
N GLU A 219 -8.06 -35.19 19.92
CA GLU A 219 -7.77 -36.19 20.96
C GLU A 219 -8.19 -37.64 20.61
N ALA A 220 -8.52 -37.96 19.34
CA ALA A 220 -9.09 -39.25 18.94
C ALA A 220 -8.31 -40.04 17.85
N ASP A 221 -7.05 -39.69 17.57
CA ASP A 221 -6.25 -40.39 16.55
C ASP A 221 -4.83 -40.70 17.05
N ASP A 222 -4.53 -41.99 17.28
CA ASP A 222 -3.21 -42.47 17.72
C ASP A 222 -2.08 -42.01 16.80
N GLY A 223 -2.37 -41.81 15.51
CA GLY A 223 -1.40 -41.31 14.52
C GLY A 223 -1.09 -39.81 14.60
N LEU A 224 -1.74 -39.07 15.51
CA LEU A 224 -1.49 -37.66 15.79
C LEU A 224 -0.70 -37.44 17.09
N CYS A 225 -0.67 -38.43 17.99
CA CYS A 225 -0.09 -38.31 19.33
C CYS A 225 1.35 -37.77 19.35
N GLU A 226 2.19 -38.20 18.40
CA GLU A 226 3.59 -37.75 18.28
C GLU A 226 3.73 -36.29 17.81
N LEU A 227 2.72 -35.77 17.11
CA LEU A 227 2.70 -34.41 16.56
C LEU A 227 1.99 -33.42 17.48
N LEU A 228 1.25 -33.90 18.48
CA LEU A 228 0.55 -33.02 19.42
C LEU A 228 1.56 -32.25 20.29
N PRO A 229 1.41 -30.93 20.42
CA PRO A 229 2.17 -30.16 21.39
C PRO A 229 1.90 -30.65 22.81
N SER A 230 2.95 -30.80 23.61
CA SER A 230 2.85 -31.10 25.03
C SER A 230 2.13 -29.97 25.78
N ARG A 231 1.61 -30.25 26.97
CA ARG A 231 0.94 -29.22 27.81
C ARG A 231 1.80 -27.97 28.03
N ARG A 232 3.12 -28.13 28.13
CA ARG A 232 4.07 -27.01 28.27
C ARG A 232 4.15 -26.17 26.99
N GLU A 233 4.20 -26.83 25.82
CA GLU A 233 4.24 -26.17 24.51
C GLU A 233 2.90 -25.45 24.22
N VAL A 234 1.76 -26.08 24.54
CA VAL A 234 0.43 -25.45 24.44
C VAL A 234 0.37 -24.17 25.27
N LYS A 235 0.87 -24.19 26.51
CA LYS A 235 0.91 -22.98 27.35
C LYS A 235 1.79 -21.88 26.73
N LYS A 236 2.91 -22.22 26.11
CA LYS A 236 3.75 -21.24 25.40
C LYS A 236 3.05 -20.68 24.17
N LEU A 237 2.35 -21.52 23.40
CA LEU A 237 1.58 -21.11 22.23
C LEU A 237 0.40 -20.20 22.61
N ASP A 238 -0.26 -20.44 23.75
CA ASP A 238 -1.34 -19.58 24.26
C ASP A 238 -0.81 -18.19 24.63
N THR A 239 0.32 -18.14 25.35
CA THR A 239 1.02 -16.87 25.63
C THR A 239 1.40 -16.15 24.33
N LEU A 240 1.98 -16.88 23.37
CA LEU A 240 2.37 -16.32 22.07
C LEU A 240 1.14 -15.78 21.33
N LEU A 241 0.03 -16.52 21.28
CA LEU A 241 -1.18 -16.09 20.60
C LEU A 241 -1.73 -14.79 21.20
N LYS A 242 -1.70 -14.65 22.52
CA LYS A 242 -2.10 -13.40 23.21
C LYS A 242 -1.21 -12.23 22.79
N GLN A 243 0.11 -12.42 22.73
CA GLN A 243 1.03 -11.39 22.27
C GLN A 243 0.85 -11.03 20.78
N LEU A 244 0.59 -12.04 19.93
CA LEU A 244 0.30 -11.84 18.51
C LEU A 244 -1.00 -11.07 18.26
N LYS A 245 -1.97 -11.07 19.19
CA LYS A 245 -3.19 -10.27 19.06
C LYS A 245 -2.91 -8.77 19.10
N ASP A 246 -1.94 -8.33 19.88
CA ASP A 246 -1.55 -6.91 19.93
C ASP A 246 -0.94 -6.48 18.59
N PHE A 247 -0.05 -7.31 18.03
CA PHE A 247 0.53 -7.08 16.70
C PHE A 247 -0.51 -7.14 15.58
N GLU A 248 -1.51 -8.02 15.69
CA GLU A 248 -2.63 -8.10 14.73
C GLU A 248 -3.50 -6.85 14.79
N SER A 249 -3.82 -6.36 16.00
CA SER A 249 -4.55 -5.10 16.17
C SER A 249 -3.80 -3.92 15.55
N ALA A 250 -2.49 -3.82 15.80
CA ALA A 250 -1.64 -2.80 15.17
C ALA A 250 -1.63 -2.94 13.64
N SER A 251 -1.46 -4.16 13.12
CA SER A 251 -1.44 -4.40 11.67
C SER A 251 -2.77 -4.07 10.99
N GLN A 252 -3.89 -4.40 11.63
CA GLN A 252 -5.22 -4.05 11.15
C GLN A 252 -5.37 -2.53 11.07
N MET A 253 -4.99 -1.81 12.13
CA MET A 253 -4.99 -0.34 12.15
C MET A 253 -4.20 0.23 10.98
N LEU A 254 -2.94 -0.21 10.78
CA LEU A 254 -2.09 0.24 9.67
C LEU A 254 -2.66 -0.07 8.27
N GLN A 255 -3.54 -1.07 8.17
CA GLN A 255 -4.19 -1.43 6.92
C GLN A 255 -5.41 -0.57 6.60
N HIS A 256 -5.98 0.20 7.54
CA HIS A 256 -7.12 1.07 7.23
C HIS A 256 -6.80 2.06 6.11
N GLN A 257 -7.75 2.24 5.17
CA GLN A 257 -7.55 3.08 3.98
C GLN A 257 -7.49 4.57 4.29
N ASP A 258 -8.18 4.99 5.35
CA ASP A 258 -8.32 6.38 5.74
C ASP A 258 -7.89 6.55 7.19
N GLY A 259 -7.09 7.58 7.46
CA GLY A 259 -6.98 8.17 8.79
C GLY A 259 -5.75 7.80 9.62
N VAL A 260 -4.85 6.93 9.17
CA VAL A 260 -3.58 6.68 9.89
C VAL A 260 -2.49 7.60 9.38
N THR A 261 -2.01 8.48 10.24
CA THR A 261 -0.88 9.38 9.96
C THR A 261 0.44 8.80 10.43
N LEU A 262 1.56 9.42 10.04
CA LEU A 262 2.88 9.07 10.57
C LEU A 262 2.97 9.24 12.11
N SER A 263 2.21 10.17 12.71
CA SER A 263 2.16 10.31 14.17
C SER A 263 1.46 9.12 14.82
N ASP A 264 0.33 8.68 14.26
CA ASP A 264 -0.40 7.52 14.81
C ASP A 264 0.44 6.24 14.73
N VAL A 265 1.19 6.05 13.63
CA VAL A 265 2.15 4.95 13.52
C VAL A 265 3.23 5.03 14.60
N ARG A 266 3.73 6.23 14.88
CA ARG A 266 4.74 6.43 15.94
C ARG A 266 4.17 6.07 17.30
N ASP A 267 2.94 6.48 17.62
CA ASP A 267 2.27 6.14 18.88
C ASP A 267 2.07 4.62 19.03
N ILE A 268 1.58 3.95 17.97
CA ILE A 268 1.41 2.49 17.96
C ILE A 268 2.74 1.77 18.15
N PHE A 269 3.79 2.20 17.44
CA PHE A 269 5.09 1.57 17.53
C PHE A 269 5.78 1.82 18.87
N ASP A 270 5.65 3.00 19.46
CA ASP A 270 6.20 3.31 20.78
C ASP A 270 5.54 2.44 21.86
N GLU A 271 4.21 2.26 21.81
CA GLU A 271 3.49 1.36 22.72
C GLU A 271 3.91 -0.11 22.54
N LEU A 272 4.07 -0.57 21.29
CA LEU A 272 4.59 -1.91 21.00
C LEU A 272 6.02 -2.10 21.51
N ILE A 273 6.88 -1.09 21.42
CA ILE A 273 8.25 -1.14 21.95
C ILE A 273 8.23 -1.17 23.48
N ALA A 274 7.39 -0.37 24.13
CA ALA A 274 7.24 -0.37 25.58
C ALA A 274 6.78 -1.74 26.10
N THR A 275 5.85 -2.37 25.39
CA THR A 275 5.32 -3.69 25.74
C THR A 275 6.27 -4.84 25.37
N TYR A 276 6.94 -4.73 24.21
CA TYR A 276 7.78 -5.78 23.64
C TYR A 276 9.16 -5.24 23.21
N PRO A 277 10.08 -4.91 24.14
CA PRO A 277 11.32 -4.20 23.84
C PRO A 277 12.20 -4.80 22.72
N GLY A 278 12.10 -6.12 22.48
CA GLY A 278 12.84 -6.80 21.40
C GLY A 278 12.46 -6.37 19.97
N VAL A 279 11.35 -5.65 19.77
CA VAL A 279 10.92 -5.16 18.44
C VAL A 279 11.53 -3.80 18.05
N SER A 280 12.25 -3.15 18.98
CA SER A 280 12.82 -1.81 18.78
C SER A 280 13.75 -1.72 17.56
N SER A 281 14.49 -2.80 17.27
CA SER A 281 15.41 -2.90 16.13
C SER A 281 14.77 -2.61 14.77
N HIS A 282 13.44 -2.71 14.65
CA HIS A 282 12.71 -2.42 13.40
C HIS A 282 11.66 -1.32 13.56
N LEU A 283 11.14 -1.11 14.77
CA LEU A 283 10.04 -0.18 15.03
C LEU A 283 10.50 1.18 15.58
N ALA A 284 11.70 1.29 16.16
CA ALA A 284 12.20 2.55 16.70
C ALA A 284 12.36 3.61 15.60
N ALA A 285 12.27 4.89 15.98
CA ALA A 285 12.38 6.01 15.04
C ALA A 285 13.78 6.12 14.41
N ASP A 286 14.80 5.66 15.13
CA ASP A 286 16.22 5.65 14.76
C ASP A 286 16.73 4.26 14.34
N ALA A 287 15.83 3.29 14.15
CA ALA A 287 16.20 1.96 13.67
C ALA A 287 16.88 2.02 12.29
N ASP A 288 17.91 1.20 12.07
CA ASP A 288 18.71 1.18 10.82
C ASP A 288 17.89 0.97 9.54
N ILE A 289 16.71 0.36 9.67
CA ILE A 289 15.76 0.16 8.58
C ILE A 289 15.13 1.48 8.08
N VAL A 290 15.08 2.51 8.92
CA VAL A 290 14.52 3.84 8.61
C VAL A 290 15.52 4.63 7.76
N LYS A 291 15.15 4.93 6.50
CA LYS A 291 16.09 5.57 5.55
C LYS A 291 16.23 7.07 5.76
N ASN A 292 15.18 7.74 6.22
CA ASN A 292 15.16 9.18 6.44
C ASN A 292 14.58 9.51 7.83
N PRO A 293 15.25 9.13 8.94
CA PRO A 293 14.70 9.27 10.29
C PRO A 293 14.40 10.72 10.68
N GLU A 294 15.26 11.67 10.26
CA GLU A 294 15.04 13.11 10.53
C GLU A 294 13.81 13.67 9.81
N PHE A 295 13.46 13.11 8.64
CA PHE A 295 12.27 13.51 7.90
C PHE A 295 11.01 12.91 8.52
N GLU A 296 11.02 11.63 8.90
CA GLU A 296 9.92 11.00 9.65
C GLU A 296 9.66 11.75 10.96
N ASP A 297 10.72 12.10 11.71
CA ASP A 297 10.63 12.92 12.92
C ASP A 297 10.02 14.31 12.64
N ALA A 298 10.48 15.00 11.59
CA ALA A 298 9.91 16.29 11.20
C ALA A 298 8.41 16.18 10.89
N CYS A 299 7.98 15.11 10.20
CA CYS A 299 6.58 14.86 9.92
C CYS A 299 5.77 14.64 11.20
N VAL A 300 6.26 13.80 12.12
CA VAL A 300 5.61 13.54 13.41
C VAL A 300 5.49 14.83 14.23
N ALA A 301 6.57 15.63 14.30
CA ALA A 301 6.57 16.90 15.01
C ALA A 301 5.55 17.89 14.39
N ALA A 302 5.45 17.95 13.06
CA ALA A 302 4.49 18.81 12.37
C ALA A 302 3.04 18.42 12.67
N LEU A 303 2.77 17.12 12.81
CA LEU A 303 1.45 16.58 13.13
C LEU A 303 1.06 16.76 14.61
N ARG A 304 2.01 16.64 15.54
CA ARG A 304 1.75 16.74 16.99
C ARG A 304 1.72 18.19 17.50
N SER A 305 2.71 18.99 17.11
CA SER A 305 3.01 20.29 17.73
C SER A 305 2.73 21.48 16.80
N GLY A 306 2.40 21.23 15.53
CA GLY A 306 2.17 22.27 14.55
C GLY A 306 3.43 23.03 14.10
N PRO A 307 3.32 23.93 13.11
CA PRO A 307 4.46 24.55 12.43
C PRO A 307 5.24 25.55 13.30
N GLU A 308 4.69 25.99 14.45
CA GLU A 308 5.33 26.95 15.34
C GLU A 308 6.50 26.36 16.14
N GLU A 309 6.36 25.10 16.56
CA GLU A 309 7.34 24.41 17.40
C GLU A 309 8.42 23.68 16.58
N LEU A 310 8.27 23.61 15.26
CA LEU A 310 9.26 23.00 14.38
C LEU A 310 10.58 23.76 14.40
N THR A 311 11.68 23.01 14.57
CA THR A 311 13.04 23.53 14.44
C THR A 311 13.31 24.01 13.01
N ALA A 312 14.31 24.89 12.84
CA ALA A 312 14.71 25.36 11.51
C ALA A 312 15.11 24.21 10.56
N LYS A 313 15.72 23.15 11.12
CA LYS A 313 16.08 21.94 10.37
C LYS A 313 14.86 21.16 9.89
N GLN A 314 13.89 20.91 10.78
CA GLN A 314 12.63 20.23 10.42
C GLN A 314 11.85 21.03 9.37
N ARG A 315 11.75 22.35 9.52
CA ARG A 315 11.10 23.22 8.51
C ARG A 315 11.76 23.11 7.13
N ARG A 316 13.10 23.07 7.09
CA ARG A 316 13.84 22.90 5.83
C ARG A 316 13.54 21.55 5.17
N LEU A 317 13.42 20.47 5.95
CA LEU A 317 13.07 19.14 5.45
C LEU A 317 11.63 19.10 4.89
N LEU A 318 10.72 19.89 5.46
CA LEU A 318 9.31 19.96 5.05
C LEU A 318 9.03 21.06 4.02
N GLU A 319 10.02 21.83 3.58
CA GLU A 319 9.82 22.91 2.60
C GLU A 319 9.10 22.45 1.31
N PRO A 320 9.34 21.24 0.76
CA PRO A 320 8.55 20.75 -0.39
C PRO A 320 7.03 20.64 -0.13
N PHE A 321 6.62 20.60 1.12
CA PHE A 321 5.22 20.51 1.59
C PHE A 321 4.66 21.86 2.04
N ALA A 322 5.46 22.93 1.97
CA ALA A 322 5.11 24.24 2.50
C ALA A 322 4.00 24.92 1.67
N VAL A 323 2.92 25.29 2.35
CA VAL A 323 1.92 26.24 1.83
C VAL A 323 2.12 27.57 2.53
N ARG A 324 2.42 28.60 1.73
CA ARG A 324 2.56 29.99 2.20
C ARG A 324 1.23 30.68 2.03
N THR A 325 0.59 31.08 3.12
CA THR A 325 -0.57 31.96 3.05
C THR A 325 -0.12 33.32 2.54
N SER A 326 -0.42 33.64 1.29
CA SER A 326 -0.42 35.02 0.82
C SER A 326 -1.52 35.75 1.57
N GLY A 327 -1.16 36.54 2.58
CA GLY A 327 -2.08 37.52 3.11
C GLY A 327 -2.49 38.42 1.95
N THR A 328 -3.78 38.46 1.61
CA THR A 328 -4.33 39.47 0.71
C THR A 328 -3.83 40.83 1.18
N ASP A 329 -3.04 41.49 0.34
CA ASP A 329 -2.71 42.90 0.43
C ASP A 329 -4.00 43.70 0.23
N ALA A 330 -4.88 43.70 1.22
CA ALA A 330 -5.81 44.80 1.38
C ALA A 330 -4.92 45.99 1.76
N GLY A 331 -4.77 46.93 0.83
CA GLY A 331 -3.96 48.13 0.98
C GLY A 331 -4.36 48.92 2.22
N ASP A 332 -3.71 48.64 3.34
CA ASP A 332 -3.85 49.41 4.57
C ASP A 332 -3.05 50.71 4.39
N ILE A 333 -3.79 51.78 4.07
CA ILE A 333 -3.33 53.17 4.11
C ILE A 333 -2.58 53.39 5.42
N LEU A 334 -1.28 53.69 5.32
CA LEU A 334 -0.37 53.93 6.44
C LEU A 334 -0.92 55.03 7.39
N PRO A 335 -1.19 54.73 8.67
CA PRO A 335 -1.38 55.78 9.66
C PRO A 335 -0.01 56.43 9.96
N LYS A 336 0.04 57.76 9.87
CA LYS A 336 1.20 58.57 10.26
C LYS A 336 1.50 58.35 11.76
N LYS A 337 2.71 57.83 12.04
CA LYS A 337 3.36 57.56 13.35
C LYS A 337 2.82 56.35 14.15
N MET A 338 3.33 55.15 13.84
CA MET A 338 3.26 53.98 14.73
C MET A 338 4.33 54.04 15.83
N SER A 339 3.99 53.63 17.06
CA SER A 339 4.97 53.50 18.15
C SER A 339 5.97 52.36 17.90
N PHE A 340 7.05 52.29 18.69
CA PHE A 340 8.00 51.17 18.61
C PHE A 340 7.32 49.82 18.91
N ALA A 341 6.46 49.77 19.92
CA ALA A 341 5.73 48.55 20.30
C ALA A 341 4.81 48.07 19.17
N ASP A 342 4.09 48.99 18.51
CA ASP A 342 3.20 48.64 17.41
C ASP A 342 3.96 48.12 16.19
N ARG A 343 5.13 48.70 15.89
CA ARG A 343 6.01 48.21 14.83
C ARG A 343 6.56 46.81 15.14
N ALA A 344 6.98 46.57 16.38
CA ALA A 344 7.46 45.26 16.81
C ALA A 344 6.35 44.20 16.75
N MET A 345 5.15 44.52 17.24
CA MET A 345 3.99 43.62 17.20
C MET A 345 3.51 43.38 15.77
N LYS A 346 3.45 44.40 14.91
CA LYS A 346 3.08 44.26 13.49
C LYS A 346 4.11 43.43 12.73
N LYS A 347 5.42 43.64 12.97
CA LYS A 347 6.49 42.81 12.41
C LYS A 347 6.36 41.34 12.84
N ARG A 348 6.05 41.09 14.11
CA ARG A 348 5.83 39.73 14.65
C ARG A 348 4.56 39.08 14.10
N LYS A 349 3.48 39.84 13.94
CA LYS A 349 2.21 39.40 13.35
C LYS A 349 2.37 39.10 11.85
N LEU A 350 3.13 39.91 11.12
CA LEU A 350 3.45 39.68 9.72
C LEU A 350 4.33 38.44 9.54
N ALA A 351 5.34 38.27 10.41
CA ALA A 351 6.19 37.08 10.44
C ALA A 351 5.39 35.80 10.73
N ARG A 352 4.41 35.84 11.65
CA ARG A 352 3.48 34.73 11.91
C ARG A 352 2.56 34.44 10.72
N LYS A 353 2.05 35.48 10.04
CA LYS A 353 1.21 35.32 8.83
C LYS A 353 1.98 34.74 7.63
N GLN A 354 3.28 34.97 7.57
CA GLN A 354 4.19 34.45 6.54
C GLN A 354 4.76 33.07 6.88
N GLN A 355 4.38 32.50 8.03
CA GLN A 355 4.88 31.20 8.45
C GLN A 355 4.26 30.10 7.57
N ALA A 356 5.12 29.30 6.95
CA ALA A 356 4.69 28.15 6.18
C ALA A 356 3.93 27.17 7.08
N THR A 357 2.81 26.67 6.55
CA THR A 357 2.10 25.51 7.10
C THR A 357 2.40 24.30 6.22
N PHE A 358 2.24 23.09 6.76
CA PHE A 358 2.56 21.85 6.05
C PHE A 358 1.33 20.91 5.96
N PRO A 359 0.19 21.38 5.41
CA PRO A 359 -1.05 20.61 5.42
C PRO A 359 -0.91 19.26 4.70
N ALA A 360 -0.07 19.17 3.67
CA ALA A 360 0.14 17.94 2.91
C ALA A 360 0.79 16.80 3.72
N VAL A 361 1.48 17.09 4.83
CA VAL A 361 2.14 16.08 5.67
C VAL A 361 1.12 15.09 6.24
N LYS A 362 -0.11 15.54 6.52
CA LYS A 362 -1.20 14.68 7.03
C LYS A 362 -1.65 13.61 6.03
N PHE A 363 -1.31 13.76 4.76
CA PHE A 363 -1.72 12.86 3.67
C PHE A 363 -0.57 12.01 3.13
N ILE A 364 0.61 12.09 3.73
CA ILE A 364 1.69 11.15 3.44
C ILE A 364 1.26 9.79 3.98
N PRO A 365 1.06 8.77 3.12
CA PRO A 365 0.63 7.47 3.57
C PRO A 365 1.80 6.79 4.30
N PRO A 366 1.57 6.24 5.52
CA PRO A 366 2.62 5.55 6.26
C PRO A 366 2.89 4.13 5.75
N THR A 367 2.13 3.66 4.76
CA THR A 367 2.21 2.29 4.23
C THR A 367 2.08 2.27 2.72
N SER A 368 2.62 1.23 2.09
CA SER A 368 2.42 0.89 0.67
C SER A 368 1.21 -0.05 0.45
N ASN A 369 0.29 -0.14 1.41
CA ASN A 369 -0.81 -1.12 1.40
C ASN A 369 -1.77 -0.97 0.19
N CYS A 370 -1.86 0.20 -0.44
CA CYS A 370 -2.60 0.36 -1.69
C CYS A 370 -2.00 -0.49 -2.83
N VAL A 371 -0.68 -0.60 -2.90
CA VAL A 371 0.03 -1.43 -3.89
C VAL A 371 -0.14 -2.91 -3.57
N GLU A 372 -0.02 -3.33 -2.30
CA GLU A 372 -0.28 -4.73 -1.93
C GLU A 372 -1.72 -5.19 -2.26
N ARG A 373 -2.70 -4.29 -2.07
CA ARG A 373 -4.09 -4.53 -2.46
C ARG A 373 -4.25 -4.62 -3.96
N LEU A 374 -3.61 -3.73 -4.72
CA LEU A 374 -3.57 -3.81 -6.18
C LEU A 374 -3.04 -5.18 -6.63
N PHE A 375 -1.92 -5.65 -6.06
CA PHE A 375 -1.37 -6.95 -6.39
C PHE A 375 -2.30 -8.11 -6.02
N SER A 376 -3.01 -7.99 -4.91
CA SER A 376 -4.04 -8.97 -4.52
C SER A 376 -5.21 -8.99 -5.50
N ARG A 377 -5.67 -7.82 -5.96
CA ARG A 377 -6.70 -7.69 -7.02
C ARG A 377 -6.20 -8.20 -8.37
N ALA A 378 -4.92 -8.01 -8.68
CA ALA A 378 -4.29 -8.55 -9.88
C ALA A 378 -4.29 -10.08 -9.85
N LYS A 379 -3.89 -10.72 -8.74
CA LYS A 379 -3.98 -12.18 -8.55
C LYS A 379 -5.40 -12.69 -8.77
N HIS A 380 -6.40 -11.99 -8.22
CA HIS A 380 -7.80 -12.37 -8.39
C HIS A 380 -8.29 -12.16 -9.84
N THR A 381 -7.78 -11.15 -10.54
CA THR A 381 -8.10 -10.88 -11.95
C THR A 381 -7.42 -11.90 -12.88
N LEU A 382 -6.23 -12.39 -12.53
CA LEU A 382 -5.45 -13.42 -13.25
C LEU A 382 -5.95 -14.87 -13.05
N SER A 383 -7.22 -15.06 -12.67
CA SER A 383 -7.85 -16.38 -12.44
C SER A 383 -7.56 -17.42 -13.54
N HIS A 384 -7.82 -18.71 -13.27
CA HIS A 384 -7.56 -19.83 -14.19
C HIS A 384 -7.97 -19.57 -15.66
N HIS A 385 -9.07 -18.85 -15.89
CA HIS A 385 -9.58 -18.53 -17.24
C HIS A 385 -8.87 -17.39 -17.98
N ARG A 386 -7.94 -16.68 -17.34
CA ARG A 386 -7.20 -15.55 -17.91
C ARG A 386 -5.69 -15.80 -17.94
N HIS A 387 -5.27 -17.06 -17.97
CA HIS A 387 -3.85 -17.38 -17.86
C HIS A 387 -2.99 -16.88 -19.04
N GLY A 388 -3.61 -16.66 -20.21
CA GLY A 388 -2.97 -16.09 -21.40
C GLY A 388 -3.32 -14.62 -21.67
N ILE A 389 -3.76 -13.84 -20.66
CA ILE A 389 -3.90 -12.39 -20.83
C ILE A 389 -2.51 -11.75 -20.93
N LEU A 390 -2.29 -10.93 -21.95
CA LEU A 390 -1.05 -10.15 -22.08
C LEU A 390 -0.93 -9.12 -20.93
N PRO A 391 0.29 -8.81 -20.45
CA PRO A 391 0.51 -7.82 -19.38
C PRO A 391 -0.21 -6.49 -19.63
N VAL A 392 -0.13 -5.94 -20.85
CA VAL A 392 -0.82 -4.70 -21.25
C VAL A 392 -2.34 -4.77 -21.10
N ASN A 393 -2.94 -5.93 -21.32
CA ASN A 393 -4.39 -6.11 -21.20
C ASN A 393 -4.79 -6.31 -19.72
N LEU A 394 -3.92 -6.90 -18.90
CA LEU A 394 -4.10 -6.97 -17.45
C LEU A 394 -4.04 -5.57 -16.85
N GLU A 395 -3.02 -4.80 -17.21
CA GLU A 395 -2.82 -3.41 -16.79
C GLU A 395 -4.06 -2.58 -17.10
N ALA A 396 -4.55 -2.60 -18.34
CA ALA A 396 -5.73 -1.84 -18.74
C ALA A 396 -6.97 -2.17 -17.88
N VAL A 397 -7.18 -3.45 -17.52
CA VAL A 397 -8.30 -3.85 -16.65
C VAL A 397 -8.11 -3.31 -15.23
N LEU A 398 -6.89 -3.39 -14.68
CA LEU A 398 -6.60 -2.94 -13.32
C LEU A 398 -6.62 -1.41 -13.22
N PHE A 399 -6.06 -0.72 -14.21
CA PHE A 399 -6.09 0.74 -14.33
C PHE A 399 -7.53 1.27 -14.27
N LEU A 400 -8.42 0.77 -15.13
CA LEU A 400 -9.83 1.18 -15.10
C LEU A 400 -10.54 0.80 -13.78
N LYS A 401 -10.14 -0.30 -13.15
CA LYS A 401 -10.72 -0.76 -11.89
C LYS A 401 -10.32 0.05 -10.67
N GLU A 402 -9.07 0.47 -10.60
CA GLU A 402 -8.58 1.35 -9.51
C GLU A 402 -9.08 2.77 -9.75
N ASN A 403 -9.07 3.24 -11.00
CA ASN A 403 -9.48 4.59 -11.37
C ASN A 403 -10.97 4.69 -11.71
N ARG A 404 -11.82 3.88 -11.06
CA ARG A 404 -13.25 3.77 -11.38
C ARG A 404 -14.02 5.09 -11.29
N ARG A 405 -13.55 6.04 -10.47
CA ARG A 405 -14.15 7.38 -10.33
C ARG A 405 -14.00 8.27 -11.56
N PHE A 406 -13.00 8.00 -12.41
CA PHE A 406 -12.69 8.82 -13.59
C PHE A 406 -13.47 8.40 -14.84
N TRP A 407 -14.26 7.33 -14.78
CA TRP A 407 -15.06 6.92 -15.92
C TRP A 407 -16.40 6.35 -15.51
N SER A 408 -17.34 6.44 -16.44
CA SER A 408 -18.65 5.83 -16.30
C SER A 408 -19.12 5.29 -17.65
N ALA A 409 -20.36 4.83 -17.72
CA ALA A 409 -20.98 4.47 -18.98
C ALA A 409 -20.94 5.63 -20.01
N SER A 410 -21.00 6.89 -19.56
CA SER A 410 -20.90 8.05 -20.46
C SER A 410 -19.54 8.14 -21.17
N THR A 411 -18.45 7.87 -20.45
CA THR A 411 -17.09 7.81 -21.02
C THR A 411 -16.99 6.74 -22.09
N VAL A 412 -17.57 5.55 -21.82
CA VAL A 412 -17.59 4.45 -22.79
C VAL A 412 -18.38 4.82 -24.04
N VAL A 413 -19.57 5.40 -23.89
CA VAL A 413 -20.41 5.85 -25.01
C VAL A 413 -19.69 6.91 -25.85
N LYS A 414 -19.04 7.89 -25.21
CA LYS A 414 -18.22 8.91 -25.87
C LYS A 414 -17.15 8.25 -26.74
N VAL A 415 -16.37 7.33 -26.17
CA VAL A 415 -15.29 6.62 -26.86
C VAL A 415 -15.81 5.80 -28.05
N VAL A 416 -16.89 5.04 -27.87
CA VAL A 416 -17.46 4.20 -28.93
C VAL A 416 -18.00 5.07 -30.07
N ASN A 417 -18.70 6.16 -29.75
CA ASN A 417 -19.27 7.05 -30.78
C ASN A 417 -18.20 7.83 -31.55
N SER A 418 -17.11 8.25 -30.88
CA SER A 418 -15.99 8.92 -31.54
C SER A 418 -15.19 8.02 -32.47
N ASP A 419 -15.27 6.69 -32.32
CA ASP A 419 -14.61 5.70 -33.18
C ASP A 419 -15.47 5.32 -34.40
N LEU A 420 -16.76 5.64 -34.38
CA LEU A 420 -17.72 5.39 -35.47
C LEU A 420 -17.86 6.57 -36.43
N GLN A 421 -17.24 7.71 -36.11
CA GLN A 421 -17.13 8.91 -36.95
C GLN A 421 -15.75 8.95 -37.60
#